data_AF-A0A8H8A4I3-F1
#
_entry.id   AF-A0A8H8A4I3-F1
#
_cell.length_a   1.000
_cell.length_b   1.000
_cell.length_c   1.000
_cell.angle_alpha   90.00
_cell.angle_beta   90.00
_cell.angle_gamma   90.00
#
_symmetry.space_group_name_H-M   'P 1'
#
loop_
_entity.id
_entity.type
_entity.pdbx_description
1 polymer ?
#
loop_
_entity_poly.entity_id
_entity_poly.type
_entity_poly.pdbx_seq_one_letter_code
_entity_poly.pdbx_strand_id
1 'polypeptide(L)'
;MSGHVVILSNARRYTIKTSSTQLINDLLLEGCKKAGQLNPQEYTLKYGSSVLDLSLPIRLARLPAGAKLMLIRREYGKSDIKVALQIIDLAKRLTLSFPSQTTLWDILCQFEEVEDPPINITRRSFEMASDNRLDHYYETPVVRIINKEFNGPNILKNITLSSQGITKGNVLIQVKFEKTQIYFDQMIALLPKKEEKIYEENKKMPEKLPTSEKQEEITCNKLLEAQPQPSRNILFEQIDNQLISDRKILVLSVPTSSNLYSSEVNTNEEDYEITQETAMFYQNILSAKAKGYCNQKINTQQKTEQENNLRKYEVKFKLPDGMQVIGTFYGNENVQALYDFIKHIMHYSEEPFCLYITPPPKYLLNMEVTLASDPNFSTKTTIIFKWEKNAQSYVKTHSILKDIYLNLKTDMPTNIECQEDKQDKREDTLTVLTSQSSSSLNKSSSKKIPKWLKLSK
;
A
#
# COMPACT_ATOMS: atom_id res chain seq x y z
N MET A 1 9.13 35.75 -2.17
CA MET A 1 10.25 36.28 -1.35
C MET A 1 11.52 35.56 -1.77
N SER A 2 12.55 36.30 -2.20
CA SER A 2 13.86 35.72 -2.52
C SER A 2 14.65 35.53 -1.23
N GLY A 3 15.10 34.30 -0.98
CA GLY A 3 16.01 34.00 0.11
C GLY A 3 17.46 34.09 -0.35
N HIS A 4 18.41 34.03 0.58
CA HIS A 4 19.80 33.77 0.26
C HIS A 4 20.34 32.65 1.16
N VAL A 5 21.29 31.89 0.63
CA VAL A 5 21.96 30.80 1.32
C VAL A 5 23.46 30.97 1.13
N VAL A 6 24.25 30.68 2.15
CA VAL A 6 25.72 30.81 2.10
C VAL A 6 26.33 29.42 2.08
N ILE A 7 27.05 29.09 1.02
CA ILE A 7 27.81 27.84 0.92
C ILE A 7 29.24 28.08 1.40
N LEU A 8 29.70 27.26 2.33
CA LEU A 8 31.05 27.24 2.88
C LEU A 8 31.85 26.14 2.19
N SER A 9 32.98 26.51 1.57
CA SER A 9 33.97 25.58 1.02
C SER A 9 35.36 26.06 1.39
N ASN A 10 36.18 25.21 2.03
CA ASN A 10 37.57 25.48 2.41
C ASN A 10 37.79 26.89 3.00
N ALA A 11 36.98 27.24 4.01
CA ALA A 11 36.94 28.55 4.69
C ALA A 11 36.45 29.76 3.88
N ARG A 12 36.15 29.61 2.58
CA ARG A 12 35.51 30.65 1.75
C ARG A 12 34.00 30.55 1.84
N ARG A 13 33.35 31.72 1.75
CA ARG A 13 31.89 31.88 1.81
C ARG A 13 31.36 32.33 0.46
N TYR A 14 30.38 31.59 -0.06
CA TYR A 14 29.73 31.87 -1.34
C TYR A 14 28.25 32.12 -1.11
N THR A 15 27.82 33.37 -1.25
CA THR A 15 26.40 33.72 -1.13
C THR A 15 25.67 33.45 -2.46
N ILE A 16 24.57 32.72 -2.38
CA ILE A 16 23.73 32.34 -3.51
C ILE A 16 22.31 32.86 -3.24
N LYS A 17 21.72 33.51 -4.24
CA LYS A 17 20.32 33.93 -4.21
C LYS A 17 19.46 32.71 -4.50
N THR A 18 18.43 32.49 -3.69
CA THR A 18 17.65 31.26 -3.72
C THR A 18 16.16 31.56 -3.82
N SER A 19 15.43 30.68 -4.50
CA SER A 19 13.96 30.70 -4.52
C SER A 19 13.39 29.51 -3.73
N SER A 20 12.21 29.67 -3.15
CA SER A 20 11.60 28.61 -2.31
C SER A 20 11.30 27.31 -3.08
N THR A 21 11.17 27.38 -4.40
CA THR A 21 10.89 26.25 -5.30
C THR A 21 12.14 25.62 -5.89
N GLN A 22 13.31 26.26 -5.77
CA GLN A 22 14.58 25.72 -6.24
C GLN A 22 14.94 24.45 -5.47
N LEU A 23 15.53 23.47 -6.17
CA LEU A 23 16.00 22.23 -5.56
C LEU A 23 17.35 22.43 -4.87
N ILE A 24 17.60 21.67 -3.81
CA ILE A 24 18.91 21.66 -3.15
C ILE A 24 20.00 21.17 -4.11
N ASN A 25 19.69 20.24 -5.02
CA ASN A 25 20.62 19.84 -6.07
C ASN A 25 21.07 21.01 -6.96
N ASP A 26 20.18 21.95 -7.28
CA ASP A 26 20.54 23.12 -8.08
C ASP A 26 21.45 24.07 -7.29
N LEU A 27 21.23 24.21 -5.97
CA LEU A 27 22.16 24.95 -5.10
C LEU A 27 23.53 24.31 -5.05
N LEU A 28 23.58 22.97 -5.03
CA LEU A 28 24.85 22.25 -5.06
C LEU A 28 25.59 22.52 -6.38
N LEU A 29 24.90 22.48 -7.52
CA LEU A 29 25.48 22.81 -8.82
C LEU A 29 26.02 24.24 -8.86
N GLU A 30 25.25 25.23 -8.40
CA GLU A 30 25.69 26.62 -8.33
C GLU A 30 26.85 26.82 -7.34
N GLY A 31 26.82 26.12 -6.21
CA GLY A 31 27.88 26.11 -5.21
C GLY A 31 29.19 25.56 -5.77
N CYS A 32 29.14 24.40 -6.43
CA CYS A 32 30.29 23.78 -7.08
C CYS A 32 30.88 24.66 -8.17
N LYS A 33 30.05 25.32 -8.99
CA LYS A 33 30.50 26.31 -9.99
C LYS A 33 31.26 27.47 -9.33
N LYS A 34 30.71 28.08 -8.27
CA LYS A 34 31.34 29.21 -7.57
C LYS A 34 32.58 28.83 -6.75
N ALA A 35 32.64 27.60 -6.24
CA ALA A 35 33.73 27.12 -5.39
C ALA A 35 34.99 26.68 -6.16
N GLY A 36 34.98 26.71 -7.50
CA GLY A 36 36.13 26.33 -8.34
C GLY A 36 35.86 25.15 -9.27
N GLN A 37 34.65 25.02 -9.81
CA GLN A 37 34.25 23.99 -10.76
C GLN A 37 34.46 22.55 -10.26
N LEU A 38 34.14 22.30 -9.00
CA LEU A 38 34.20 20.97 -8.39
C LEU A 38 33.15 20.04 -9.01
N ASN A 39 33.43 18.74 -9.09
CA ASN A 39 32.51 17.75 -9.65
C ASN A 39 31.26 17.59 -8.75
N PRO A 40 30.05 17.97 -9.20
CA PRO A 40 28.84 17.93 -8.36
C PRO A 40 28.47 16.54 -7.83
N GLN A 41 28.88 15.48 -8.54
CA GLN A 41 28.56 14.11 -8.16
C GLN A 41 29.26 13.69 -6.86
N GLU A 42 30.46 14.20 -6.61
CA GLU A 42 31.30 13.83 -5.48
C GLU A 42 31.00 14.61 -4.20
N TYR A 43 30.14 15.62 -4.25
CA TYR A 43 29.84 16.47 -3.11
C TYR A 43 28.37 16.34 -2.68
N THR A 44 28.12 16.72 -1.44
CA THR A 44 26.80 16.88 -0.83
C THR A 44 26.80 18.12 0.05
N LEU A 45 25.60 18.61 0.40
CA LEU A 45 25.43 19.76 1.28
C LEU A 45 25.01 19.30 2.67
N LYS A 46 25.62 19.86 3.70
CA LYS A 46 25.29 19.62 5.11
C LYS A 46 24.86 20.92 5.77
N TYR A 47 23.82 20.86 6.60
CA TYR A 47 23.40 21.97 7.44
C TYR A 47 23.48 21.55 8.91
N GLY A 48 24.36 22.20 9.68
CA GLY A 48 24.63 21.83 11.06
C GLY A 48 25.17 20.39 11.17
N SER A 49 24.41 19.49 11.80
CA SER A 49 24.72 18.06 11.93
C SER A 49 24.12 17.18 10.82
N SER A 50 23.13 17.67 10.07
CA SER A 50 22.34 16.85 9.14
C SER A 50 22.80 17.04 7.69
N VAL A 51 23.00 15.92 6.98
CA VAL A 51 23.21 15.93 5.53
C VAL A 51 21.87 16.21 4.86
N LEU A 52 21.84 17.16 3.92
CA LEU A 52 20.64 17.53 3.21
C LEU A 52 20.34 16.54 2.09
N ASP A 53 19.05 16.28 1.87
CA ASP A 53 18.58 15.52 0.72
C ASP A 53 18.49 16.45 -0.50
N LEU A 54 19.28 16.12 -1.52
CA LEU A 54 19.43 16.94 -2.72
C LEU A 54 18.16 17.01 -3.57
N SER A 55 17.29 16.00 -3.44
CA SER A 55 16.02 15.91 -4.16
C SER A 55 14.94 16.85 -3.61
N LEU A 56 15.14 17.45 -2.43
CA LEU A 56 14.16 18.31 -1.79
C LEU A 56 14.25 19.76 -2.30
N PRO A 57 13.10 20.46 -2.43
CA PRO A 57 13.08 21.90 -2.60
C PRO A 57 13.45 22.62 -1.29
N ILE A 58 14.05 23.82 -1.41
CA ILE A 58 14.57 24.59 -0.27
C ILE A 58 13.52 24.83 0.81
N ARG A 59 12.26 25.10 0.43
CA ARG A 59 11.17 25.30 1.40
C ARG A 59 10.90 24.10 2.30
N LEU A 60 11.15 22.88 1.81
CA LEU A 60 10.95 21.63 2.57
C LEU A 60 12.19 21.25 3.38
N ALA A 61 13.35 21.80 3.02
CA ALA A 61 14.61 21.59 3.72
C ALA A 61 14.70 22.28 5.10
N ARG A 62 13.70 23.09 5.47
CA ARG A 62 13.62 23.84 6.74
C ARG A 62 14.86 24.70 7.00
N LEU A 63 15.40 25.31 5.95
CA LEU A 63 16.56 26.19 6.04
C LEU A 63 16.11 27.61 6.41
N PRO A 64 16.68 28.25 7.46
CA PRO A 64 16.42 29.66 7.75
C PRO A 64 17.03 30.56 6.67
N ALA A 65 16.58 31.81 6.60
CA ALA A 65 17.18 32.80 5.71
C ALA A 65 18.66 33.00 6.06
N GLY A 66 19.54 32.97 5.06
CA GLY A 66 20.98 33.08 5.26
C GLY A 66 21.63 31.83 5.84
N ALA A 67 20.97 30.67 5.77
CA ALA A 67 21.53 29.40 6.24
C ALA A 67 22.94 29.15 5.67
N LYS A 68 23.85 28.74 6.56
CA LYS A 68 25.22 28.38 6.23
C LYS A 68 25.30 26.88 5.93
N LEU A 69 25.42 26.52 4.66
CA LEU A 69 25.58 25.15 4.21
C LEU A 69 27.07 24.82 4.07
N MET A 70 27.49 23.66 4.53
CA MET A 70 28.84 23.16 4.31
C MET A 70 28.86 22.21 3.12
N LEU A 71 29.81 22.42 2.21
CA LEU A 71 30.08 21.49 1.12
C LEU A 71 30.98 20.36 1.64
N ILE A 72 30.52 19.12 1.54
CA ILE A 72 31.24 17.93 2.04
C ILE A 72 31.31 16.89 0.94
N ARG A 73 32.37 16.08 0.92
CA ARG A 73 32.48 14.95 -0.02
C ARG A 73 31.39 13.90 0.29
N ARG A 74 30.70 13.43 -0.75
CA ARG A 74 29.65 12.43 -0.67
C ARG A 74 30.27 11.04 -0.55
N GLU A 75 29.73 10.25 0.38
CA GLU A 75 29.98 8.81 0.43
C GLU A 75 28.91 8.10 -0.40
N TYR A 76 29.32 7.31 -1.40
CA TYR A 76 28.40 6.54 -2.22
C TYR A 76 27.98 5.27 -1.47
N GLY A 77 26.82 5.31 -0.84
CA GLY A 77 26.15 4.10 -0.36
C GLY A 77 25.54 3.32 -1.53
N LYS A 78 25.64 1.98 -1.50
CA LYS A 78 24.83 1.11 -2.35
C LYS A 78 23.40 1.13 -1.81
N SER A 79 22.62 2.13 -2.21
CA SER A 79 21.20 2.21 -1.91
C SER A 79 20.37 1.97 -3.16
N ASP A 80 19.46 1.02 -3.04
CA ASP A 80 18.45 0.78 -4.05
C ASP A 80 17.30 1.78 -3.92
N ILE A 81 16.86 2.30 -5.06
CA ILE A 81 15.86 3.37 -5.16
C ILE A 81 14.61 2.75 -5.77
N LYS A 82 13.48 2.83 -5.05
CA LYS A 82 12.21 2.35 -5.57
C LYS A 82 11.60 3.42 -6.47
N VAL A 83 11.64 3.18 -7.77
CA VAL A 83 11.07 4.06 -8.78
C VAL A 83 9.66 3.59 -9.09
N ALA A 84 8.70 4.48 -8.95
CA ALA A 84 7.33 4.32 -9.42
C ALA A 84 7.16 5.05 -10.75
N LEU A 85 6.99 4.31 -11.84
CA LEU A 85 6.70 4.89 -13.16
C LEU A 85 5.20 5.04 -13.34
N GLN A 86 4.73 6.27 -13.56
CA GLN A 86 3.34 6.56 -13.88
C GLN A 86 3.24 6.99 -15.35
N ILE A 87 2.60 6.15 -16.17
CA ILE A 87 2.34 6.45 -17.57
C ILE A 87 0.99 7.18 -17.62
N ILE A 88 0.99 8.45 -18.04
CA ILE A 88 -0.20 9.31 -17.99
C ILE A 88 -1.27 8.81 -18.95
N ASP A 89 -0.86 8.40 -20.16
CA ASP A 89 -1.75 7.96 -21.23
C ASP A 89 -2.48 6.63 -20.91
N LEU A 90 -1.77 5.68 -20.29
CA LEU A 90 -2.32 4.37 -19.91
C LEU A 90 -2.90 4.33 -18.50
N ALA A 91 -2.77 5.41 -17.73
CA ALA A 91 -3.06 5.47 -16.30
C ALA A 91 -2.46 4.31 -15.48
N LYS A 92 -1.37 3.70 -15.97
CA LYS A 92 -0.72 2.54 -15.35
C LYS A 92 0.45 3.01 -14.46
N ARG A 93 0.56 2.39 -13.28
CA ARG A 93 1.66 2.64 -12.34
C ARG A 93 2.46 1.37 -12.15
N LEU A 94 3.74 1.43 -12.50
CA LEU A 94 4.71 0.35 -12.34
C LEU A 94 5.69 0.71 -11.22
N THR A 95 6.24 -0.28 -10.52
CA THR A 95 7.17 -0.02 -9.43
C THR A 95 8.33 -0.99 -9.50
N LEU A 96 9.55 -0.48 -9.67
CA LEU A 96 10.78 -1.28 -9.72
C LEU A 96 11.89 -0.61 -8.91
N SER A 97 12.93 -1.39 -8.62
CA SER A 97 14.07 -0.93 -7.81
C SER A 97 15.30 -0.78 -8.68
N PHE A 98 15.98 0.36 -8.59
CA PHE A 98 17.13 0.70 -9.42
C PHE A 98 18.27 1.30 -8.58
N PRO A 99 19.55 1.08 -8.96
CA PRO A 99 20.67 1.78 -8.34
C PRO A 99 20.72 3.26 -8.77
N SER A 100 21.35 4.10 -7.95
CA SER A 100 21.44 5.56 -8.22
C SER A 100 22.13 5.97 -9.53
N GLN A 101 22.91 5.07 -10.13
CA GLN A 101 23.66 5.33 -11.36
C GLN A 101 22.86 5.05 -12.64
N THR A 102 21.67 4.45 -12.55
CA THR A 102 20.87 4.14 -13.76
C THR A 102 20.42 5.41 -14.46
N THR A 103 20.45 5.39 -15.80
CA THR A 103 19.94 6.47 -16.63
C THR A 103 18.41 6.42 -16.68
N LEU A 104 17.77 7.54 -16.98
CA LEU A 104 16.32 7.56 -17.15
C LEU A 104 15.89 6.70 -18.35
N TRP A 105 16.71 6.63 -19.40
CA TRP A 105 16.44 5.79 -20.56
C TRP A 105 16.44 4.30 -20.21
N ASP A 106 17.46 3.82 -19.50
CA ASP A 106 17.56 2.41 -19.10
C ASP A 106 16.39 1.99 -18.19
N ILE A 107 15.95 2.91 -17.32
CA ILE A 107 14.76 2.70 -16.49
C ILE A 107 13.52 2.45 -17.35
N LEU A 108 13.28 3.26 -18.39
CA LEU A 108 12.14 3.07 -19.29
C LEU A 108 12.22 1.73 -20.03
N CYS A 109 13.40 1.37 -20.55
CA CYS A 109 13.61 0.08 -21.22
C CYS A 109 13.36 -1.09 -20.27
N GLN A 110 13.82 -1.01 -19.01
CA GLN A 110 13.60 -2.08 -18.04
C GLN A 110 12.12 -2.21 -17.64
N PHE A 111 11.37 -1.12 -17.55
CA PHE A 111 9.93 -1.18 -17.33
C PHE A 111 9.15 -1.78 -18.51
N GLU A 112 9.65 -1.58 -19.73
CA GLU A 112 9.09 -2.17 -20.96
C GLU A 112 9.33 -3.69 -21.03
N GLU A 113 10.48 -4.17 -20.55
CA GLU A 113 10.84 -5.60 -20.51
C GLU A 113 10.15 -6.39 -19.39
N VAL A 114 9.82 -5.74 -18.26
CA VAL A 114 9.28 -6.45 -17.08
C VAL A 114 7.79 -6.75 -17.18
N GLU A 115 7.04 -6.02 -18.01
CA GLU A 115 5.60 -6.18 -18.12
C GLU A 115 5.20 -7.18 -19.21
N ASP A 116 4.31 -8.11 -18.88
CA ASP A 116 3.66 -9.02 -19.82
C ASP A 116 2.14 -8.69 -19.90
N PRO A 117 1.60 -8.24 -21.06
CA PRO A 117 2.26 -7.97 -22.33
C PRO A 117 3.16 -6.72 -22.31
N PRO A 118 4.21 -6.67 -23.15
CA PRO A 118 5.17 -5.57 -23.17
C PRO A 118 4.48 -4.26 -23.56
N ILE A 119 4.78 -3.21 -22.80
CA ILE A 119 4.27 -1.87 -23.06
C ILE A 119 5.31 -1.10 -23.84
N ASN A 120 4.97 -0.68 -25.06
CA ASN A 120 5.84 0.15 -25.89
C ASN A 120 5.92 1.57 -25.29
N ILE A 121 6.95 1.82 -24.48
CA ILE A 121 7.24 3.14 -23.91
C ILE A 121 8.29 3.85 -24.77
N THR A 122 9.34 3.14 -25.17
CA THR A 122 10.46 3.73 -25.92
C THR A 122 10.31 3.66 -27.43
N ARG A 123 9.52 2.71 -27.94
CA ARG A 123 9.31 2.46 -29.38
C ARG A 123 7.86 2.69 -29.79
N ARG A 124 7.37 3.91 -29.55
CA ARG A 124 5.99 4.28 -29.85
C ARG A 124 5.90 5.07 -31.15
N SER A 125 4.96 4.68 -32.01
CA SER A 125 4.64 5.37 -33.26
C SER A 125 3.20 5.88 -33.21
N PHE A 126 2.94 6.93 -33.99
CA PHE A 126 1.58 7.35 -34.31
C PHE A 126 1.46 7.56 -35.83
N GLU A 127 0.30 7.26 -36.37
CA GLU A 127 -0.01 7.42 -37.79
C GLU A 127 -0.56 8.82 -38.03
N MET A 128 -0.06 9.49 -39.07
CA MET A 128 -0.66 10.71 -39.62
C MET A 128 -1.04 10.45 -41.07
N ALA A 129 -2.29 10.73 -41.43
CA ALA A 129 -2.75 10.60 -42.80
C ALA A 129 -2.33 11.84 -43.61
N SER A 130 -1.40 11.67 -44.54
CA SER A 130 -1.01 12.65 -45.57
C SER A 130 -1.37 12.06 -46.94
N ASP A 131 -2.24 12.72 -47.72
CA ASP A 131 -2.60 12.42 -49.12
C ASP A 131 -2.35 10.95 -49.57
N ASN A 132 -3.25 10.05 -49.17
CA ASN A 132 -3.27 8.62 -49.53
C ASN A 132 -2.05 7.77 -49.10
N ARG A 133 -1.19 8.28 -48.20
CA ARG A 133 -0.12 7.50 -47.55
C ARG A 133 -0.27 7.54 -46.03
N LEU A 134 -0.03 6.39 -45.41
CA LEU A 134 0.02 6.24 -43.96
C LEU A 134 1.47 6.39 -43.51
N ASP A 135 1.84 7.60 -43.13
CA ASP A 135 3.18 7.91 -42.63
C ASP A 135 3.23 7.69 -41.12
N HIS A 136 4.25 6.94 -40.67
CA HIS A 136 4.48 6.63 -39.26
C HIS A 136 5.48 7.61 -38.66
N TYR A 137 5.04 8.36 -37.67
CA TYR A 137 5.85 9.33 -36.94
C TYR A 137 6.17 8.84 -35.54
N TYR A 138 7.34 9.23 -35.02
CA TYR A 138 7.78 8.84 -33.68
C TYR A 138 7.10 9.69 -32.60
N GLU A 139 6.62 9.01 -31.55
CA GLU A 139 6.10 9.66 -30.35
C GLU A 139 7.20 9.67 -29.27
N THR A 140 7.68 10.85 -28.89
CA THR A 140 8.81 10.96 -27.95
C THR A 140 8.33 10.91 -26.49
N PRO A 141 8.96 10.10 -25.62
CA PRO A 141 8.67 10.12 -24.21
C PRO A 141 9.24 11.39 -23.56
N VAL A 142 8.40 12.07 -22.80
CA VAL A 142 8.79 13.20 -21.95
C VAL A 142 8.61 12.78 -20.51
N VAL A 143 9.72 12.81 -19.78
CA VAL A 143 9.81 12.31 -18.41
C VAL A 143 9.81 13.49 -17.46
N ARG A 144 8.86 13.52 -16.53
CA ARG A 144 8.79 14.50 -15.46
C ARG A 144 9.23 13.88 -14.14
N ILE A 145 10.22 14.51 -13.50
CA ILE A 145 10.74 14.12 -12.19
C ILE A 145 10.72 15.34 -11.28
N ILE A 146 10.01 15.23 -10.16
CA ILE A 146 9.83 16.32 -9.19
C ILE A 146 9.23 17.57 -9.85
N ASN A 147 10.05 18.56 -10.22
CA ASN A 147 9.67 19.82 -10.85
C ASN A 147 10.41 20.07 -12.18
N LYS A 148 11.04 19.03 -12.75
CA LYS A 148 11.80 19.09 -14.00
C LYS A 148 11.20 18.16 -15.04
N GLU A 149 11.21 18.60 -16.29
CA GLU A 149 10.80 17.82 -17.45
C GLU A 149 11.99 17.60 -18.37
N PHE A 150 12.14 16.37 -18.85
CA PHE A 150 13.18 15.94 -19.76
C PHE A 150 12.53 15.41 -21.02
N ASN A 151 12.77 16.10 -22.13
CA ASN A 151 12.21 15.74 -23.43
C ASN A 151 13.30 15.08 -24.28
N GLY A 152 13.00 13.90 -24.83
CA GLY A 152 13.81 13.29 -25.86
C GLY A 152 14.86 12.30 -25.35
N PRO A 153 15.12 11.23 -26.12
CA PRO A 153 15.94 10.10 -25.68
C PRO A 153 17.41 10.47 -25.41
N ASN A 154 17.98 11.40 -26.17
CA ASN A 154 19.37 11.85 -25.98
C ASN A 154 19.58 12.48 -24.61
N ILE A 155 18.59 13.25 -24.14
CA ILE A 155 18.62 13.88 -22.82
C ILE A 155 18.41 12.80 -21.74
N LEU A 156 17.47 11.89 -21.94
CA LEU A 156 17.19 10.80 -20.99
C LEU A 156 18.37 9.84 -20.79
N LYS A 157 19.19 9.61 -21.82
CA LYS A 157 20.41 8.82 -21.72
C LYS A 157 21.49 9.47 -20.85
N ASN A 158 21.63 10.80 -20.93
CA ASN A 158 22.68 11.52 -20.21
C ASN A 158 22.32 11.77 -18.74
N ILE A 159 21.06 11.63 -18.37
CA ILE A 159 20.56 11.95 -17.03
C ILE A 159 20.41 10.68 -16.20
N THR A 160 21.11 10.65 -15.06
CA THR A 160 21.01 9.61 -14.03
C THR A 160 20.15 10.08 -12.85
N LEU A 161 19.66 9.13 -12.05
CA LEU A 161 18.97 9.44 -10.79
C LEU A 161 19.87 10.25 -9.83
N SER A 162 21.15 9.86 -9.73
CA SER A 162 22.13 10.55 -8.88
C SER A 162 22.36 12.01 -9.28
N SER A 163 22.32 12.32 -10.59
CA SER A 163 22.53 13.69 -11.09
C SER A 163 21.36 14.60 -10.79
N GLN A 164 20.16 14.05 -10.60
CA GLN A 164 18.99 14.79 -10.12
C GLN A 164 18.93 14.89 -8.59
N GLY A 165 19.93 14.37 -7.88
CA GLY A 165 19.99 14.38 -6.41
C GLY A 165 19.21 13.25 -5.76
N ILE A 166 18.71 12.29 -6.54
CA ILE A 166 17.98 11.13 -6.04
C ILE A 166 19.00 10.05 -5.71
N THR A 167 19.25 9.86 -4.42
CA THR A 167 20.24 8.89 -3.93
C THR A 167 19.61 7.70 -3.21
N LYS A 168 18.46 7.91 -2.56
CA LYS A 168 17.76 6.89 -1.77
C LYS A 168 16.26 7.16 -1.72
N GLY A 169 15.50 6.13 -1.35
CA GLY A 169 14.07 6.24 -1.07
C GLY A 169 13.18 5.89 -2.26
N ASN A 170 12.00 6.50 -2.30
CA ASN A 170 10.98 6.24 -3.30
C ASN A 170 10.81 7.48 -4.20
N VAL A 171 10.77 7.30 -5.51
CA VAL A 171 10.58 8.40 -6.47
C VAL A 171 9.46 8.08 -7.44
N LEU A 172 8.58 9.05 -7.66
CA LEU A 172 7.57 9.02 -8.72
C LEU A 172 8.14 9.66 -9.99
N ILE A 173 8.15 8.92 -11.08
CA ILE A 173 8.52 9.39 -12.41
C ILE A 173 7.26 9.35 -13.27
N GLN A 174 6.88 10.49 -13.84
CA GLN A 174 5.74 10.59 -14.73
C GLN A 174 6.20 10.61 -16.18
N VAL A 175 5.55 9.82 -17.04
CA VAL A 175 5.84 9.77 -18.48
C VAL A 175 4.61 10.26 -19.23
N LYS A 176 4.80 11.31 -20.03
CA LYS A 176 3.87 11.74 -21.07
C LYS A 176 4.52 11.49 -22.43
N PHE A 177 3.72 11.43 -23.48
CA PHE A 177 4.20 11.27 -24.84
C PHE A 177 3.87 12.52 -25.65
N GLU A 178 4.83 13.00 -26.43
CA GLU A 178 4.66 14.15 -27.32
C GLU A 178 4.87 13.72 -28.78
N LYS A 179 3.96 14.12 -29.67
CA LYS A 179 4.01 13.79 -31.09
C LYS A 179 5.11 14.60 -31.77
N THR A 180 5.99 13.94 -32.51
CA THR A 180 7.06 14.60 -33.29
C THR A 180 6.81 14.47 -34.78
N GLN A 181 7.48 15.32 -35.58
CA GLN A 181 7.45 15.26 -37.05
C GLN A 181 8.60 14.43 -37.64
N ILE A 182 9.19 13.54 -36.82
CA ILE A 182 10.31 12.69 -37.21
C ILE A 182 9.76 11.32 -37.59
N TYR A 183 10.18 10.77 -38.73
CA TYR A 183 9.76 9.43 -39.16
C TYR A 183 10.22 8.36 -38.16
N PHE A 184 9.34 7.40 -37.91
CA PHE A 184 9.55 6.34 -36.93
C PHE A 184 10.81 5.51 -37.22
N ASP A 185 11.00 5.07 -38.46
CA ASP A 185 12.14 4.23 -38.86
C ASP A 185 13.49 4.95 -38.71
N GLN A 186 13.53 6.22 -39.11
CA GLN A 186 14.72 7.06 -38.95
C GLN A 186 15.07 7.22 -37.47
N MET A 187 14.06 7.35 -36.61
CA MET A 187 14.27 7.57 -35.20
C MET A 187 14.68 6.30 -34.44
N ILE A 188 14.09 5.14 -34.75
CA ILE A 188 14.51 3.85 -34.16
C ILE A 188 16.00 3.59 -34.41
N ALA A 189 16.51 3.94 -35.59
CA ALA A 189 17.92 3.78 -35.92
C ALA A 189 18.83 4.66 -35.05
N LEU A 190 18.33 5.80 -34.56
CA LEU A 190 19.06 6.75 -33.71
C LEU A 190 18.89 6.48 -32.21
N LEU A 191 17.94 5.63 -31.82
CA LEU A 191 17.76 5.29 -30.42
C LEU A 191 19.02 4.62 -29.86
N PRO A 192 19.44 4.99 -28.63
CA PRO A 192 20.59 4.37 -28.02
C PRO A 192 20.29 2.89 -27.78
N LYS A 193 21.04 2.03 -28.49
CA LYS A 193 20.98 0.59 -28.33
C LYS A 193 21.39 0.25 -26.89
N LYS A 194 20.67 -0.69 -26.26
CA LYS A 194 21.03 -1.26 -24.96
C LYS A 194 22.48 -1.76 -25.07
N GLU A 195 23.37 -1.22 -24.26
CA GLU A 195 24.73 -1.77 -24.14
C GLU A 195 24.59 -3.12 -23.43
N GLU A 196 24.48 -4.20 -24.22
CA GLU A 196 24.65 -5.55 -23.72
C GLU A 196 26.08 -5.66 -23.18
N LYS A 197 26.22 -5.57 -21.86
CA LYS A 197 27.50 -5.91 -21.21
C LYS A 197 27.75 -7.39 -21.44
N ILE A 198 28.71 -7.64 -22.31
CA ILE A 198 29.34 -8.93 -22.63
C ILE A 198 29.72 -9.64 -21.32
N TYR A 199 29.03 -10.73 -20.99
CA TYR A 199 29.60 -11.82 -20.21
C TYR A 199 30.04 -12.90 -21.21
N GLU A 200 31.26 -12.76 -21.71
CA GLU A 200 31.97 -13.87 -22.33
C GLU A 200 32.83 -14.52 -21.26
N GLU A 201 32.38 -15.67 -20.76
CA GLU A 201 33.26 -16.83 -20.70
C GLU A 201 32.44 -18.12 -20.59
N ASN A 202 32.82 -19.08 -21.45
CA ASN A 202 32.43 -20.49 -21.50
C ASN A 202 31.26 -20.88 -22.43
N LYS A 203 31.48 -20.71 -23.74
CA LYS A 203 31.01 -21.67 -24.75
C LYS A 203 32.00 -22.83 -24.87
N LYS A 204 31.55 -24.06 -24.63
CA LYS A 204 31.93 -25.25 -25.40
C LYS A 204 30.74 -26.20 -25.49
N MET A 205 30.18 -26.31 -26.70
CA MET A 205 29.52 -27.51 -27.22
C MET A 205 30.37 -28.05 -28.37
N PRO A 206 30.24 -29.34 -28.69
CA PRO A 206 29.82 -29.69 -30.06
C PRO A 206 28.72 -30.78 -30.12
N GLU A 207 27.86 -30.66 -31.17
CA GLU A 207 27.21 -31.68 -32.05
C GLU A 207 26.82 -33.09 -31.50
N LYS A 208 25.74 -33.81 -31.88
CA LYS A 208 24.68 -33.75 -32.93
C LYS A 208 23.58 -34.82 -32.61
N LEU A 209 22.42 -34.69 -33.27
CA LEU A 209 21.20 -35.55 -33.41
C LEU A 209 21.41 -37.10 -33.52
N PRO A 210 20.41 -37.98 -33.19
CA PRO A 210 19.20 -38.16 -34.02
C PRO A 210 17.82 -38.50 -33.36
N THR A 211 16.81 -38.10 -34.13
CA THR A 211 15.42 -38.54 -34.38
C THR A 211 14.95 -39.94 -33.91
N SER A 212 13.72 -40.01 -33.37
CA SER A 212 12.69 -40.98 -33.80
C SER A 212 11.28 -40.59 -33.33
N GLU A 213 10.40 -40.45 -34.32
CA GLU A 213 8.95 -40.40 -34.24
C GLU A 213 8.37 -41.78 -33.89
N LYS A 214 7.18 -41.81 -33.28
CA LYS A 214 6.12 -42.78 -33.60
C LYS A 214 4.78 -42.29 -33.04
N GLN A 215 3.89 -41.92 -33.95
CA GLN A 215 2.44 -41.93 -33.79
C GLN A 215 1.93 -43.31 -34.19
N GLU A 216 0.91 -43.83 -33.51
CA GLU A 216 -0.04 -44.78 -34.10
C GLU A 216 -1.46 -44.31 -33.78
N GLU A 217 -2.22 -44.07 -34.84
CA GLU A 217 -3.66 -43.81 -34.90
C GLU A 217 -4.46 -45.12 -34.82
N ILE A 218 -5.78 -45.04 -34.57
CA ILE A 218 -6.90 -45.67 -35.32
C ILE A 218 -8.19 -45.47 -34.48
N THR A 219 -9.07 -44.53 -34.84
CA THR A 219 -10.41 -44.70 -35.48
C THR A 219 -11.36 -45.71 -34.77
N CYS A 220 -12.62 -45.42 -34.40
CA CYS A 220 -13.76 -45.08 -35.29
C CYS A 220 -15.01 -44.58 -34.53
N ASN A 221 -15.92 -44.02 -35.32
CA ASN A 221 -17.10 -43.20 -34.99
C ASN A 221 -18.41 -43.95 -34.62
N LYS A 222 -19.34 -43.16 -34.06
CA LYS A 222 -20.83 -43.10 -34.21
C LYS A 222 -21.77 -43.77 -33.18
N LEU A 223 -22.39 -42.87 -32.38
CA LEU A 223 -23.82 -42.64 -32.07
C LEU A 223 -24.74 -43.80 -31.69
N LEU A 224 -25.37 -43.71 -30.51
CA LEU A 224 -26.84 -43.69 -30.31
C LEU A 224 -27.22 -43.23 -28.88
N GLU A 225 -28.43 -42.68 -28.79
CA GLU A 225 -29.06 -41.91 -27.71
C GLU A 225 -29.37 -42.71 -26.42
N ALA A 226 -29.33 -42.05 -25.26
CA ALA A 226 -30.36 -42.17 -24.19
C ALA A 226 -30.08 -41.18 -23.03
N GLN A 227 -31.15 -40.63 -22.48
CA GLN A 227 -31.16 -39.67 -21.36
C GLN A 227 -30.72 -40.27 -20.01
N PRO A 228 -30.20 -39.45 -19.06
CA PRO A 228 -29.82 -39.91 -17.74
C PRO A 228 -30.98 -39.81 -16.73
N GLN A 229 -31.13 -40.84 -15.89
CA GLN A 229 -31.76 -40.75 -14.56
C GLN A 229 -31.03 -41.66 -13.55
N PRO A 230 -31.15 -41.33 -12.24
CA PRO A 230 -30.00 -41.26 -11.33
C PRO A 230 -29.93 -42.44 -10.37
N SER A 231 -28.75 -42.71 -9.80
CA SER A 231 -28.62 -42.96 -8.35
C SER A 231 -27.17 -43.29 -7.92
N ARG A 232 -26.82 -42.66 -6.80
CA ARG A 232 -25.84 -43.09 -5.78
C ARG A 232 -24.37 -43.14 -6.18
N ASN A 233 -23.62 -42.17 -5.64
CA ASN A 233 -22.49 -42.49 -4.77
C ASN A 233 -22.32 -41.39 -3.70
N ILE A 234 -23.05 -41.59 -2.61
CA ILE A 234 -22.84 -40.98 -1.29
C ILE A 234 -21.61 -41.69 -0.72
N LEU A 235 -20.43 -41.06 -0.77
CA LEU A 235 -19.27 -41.43 0.06
C LEU A 235 -18.20 -40.32 0.16
N PHE A 236 -18.34 -39.22 -0.60
CA PHE A 236 -17.48 -38.03 -0.44
C PHE A 236 -18.05 -36.95 0.51
N GLU A 237 -19.32 -37.03 0.91
CA GLU A 237 -19.97 -36.04 1.80
C GLU A 237 -19.66 -36.20 3.30
N GLN A 238 -18.95 -37.25 3.71
CA GLN A 238 -18.76 -37.54 5.15
C GLN A 238 -17.40 -37.10 5.71
N ILE A 239 -16.44 -36.72 4.87
CA ILE A 239 -15.10 -36.28 5.32
C ILE A 239 -15.05 -34.74 5.51
N ASP A 240 -15.87 -33.97 4.79
CA ASP A 240 -15.81 -32.49 4.81
C ASP A 240 -16.72 -31.82 5.87
N ASN A 241 -17.67 -32.55 6.46
CA ASN A 241 -18.62 -32.00 7.44
C ASN A 241 -18.02 -31.73 8.84
N GLN A 242 -16.77 -32.16 9.10
CA GLN A 242 -16.09 -31.88 10.37
C GLN A 242 -15.44 -30.49 10.45
N LEU A 243 -15.13 -29.84 9.31
CA LEU A 243 -14.43 -28.55 9.31
C LEU A 243 -15.34 -27.34 9.63
N ILE A 244 -16.67 -27.52 9.62
CA ILE A 244 -17.64 -26.41 9.64
C ILE A 244 -18.57 -26.43 10.87
N SER A 245 -18.65 -27.54 11.62
CA SER A 245 -19.60 -27.66 12.74
C SER A 245 -19.31 -26.72 13.92
N ASP A 246 -18.09 -26.17 14.05
CA ASP A 246 -17.71 -25.26 15.15
C ASP A 246 -17.82 -23.77 14.81
N ARG A 247 -18.08 -23.41 13.54
CA ARG A 247 -18.08 -22.01 13.10
C ARG A 247 -19.49 -21.43 13.19
N LYS A 248 -19.67 -20.38 13.99
CA LYS A 248 -20.93 -19.61 14.00
C LYS A 248 -21.05 -18.86 12.66
N ILE A 249 -22.02 -19.25 11.85
CA ILE A 249 -22.36 -18.58 10.58
C ILE A 249 -23.62 -17.75 10.81
N LEU A 250 -23.53 -16.45 10.61
CA LEU A 250 -24.70 -15.55 10.64
C LEU A 250 -24.84 -14.87 9.28
N VAL A 251 -25.99 -15.05 8.64
CA VAL A 251 -26.32 -14.39 7.37
C VAL A 251 -27.29 -13.25 7.64
N LEU A 252 -26.84 -12.03 7.38
CA LEU A 252 -27.57 -10.79 7.59
C LEU A 252 -28.05 -10.25 6.25
N SER A 253 -29.33 -9.91 6.17
CA SER A 253 -29.94 -9.15 5.08
C SER A 253 -29.62 -7.65 5.18
N VAL A 254 -29.82 -6.91 4.08
CA VAL A 254 -29.82 -5.45 4.09
C VAL A 254 -30.99 -4.97 4.97
N PRO A 255 -30.80 -3.98 5.86
CA PRO A 255 -31.89 -3.48 6.70
C PRO A 255 -33.06 -2.99 5.84
N THR A 256 -34.26 -3.54 6.08
CA THR A 256 -35.49 -3.12 5.41
C THR A 256 -36.03 -1.79 5.96
N SER A 257 -35.60 -1.39 7.16
CA SER A 257 -36.03 -0.15 7.80
C SER A 257 -35.20 1.06 7.35
N SER A 258 -35.89 2.04 6.77
CA SER A 258 -35.38 3.35 6.35
C SER A 258 -35.05 4.33 7.49
N ASN A 259 -35.02 3.86 8.74
CA ASN A 259 -34.65 4.71 9.87
C ASN A 259 -33.12 4.77 9.93
N LEU A 260 -32.56 5.80 9.31
CA LEU A 260 -31.17 6.18 9.51
C LEU A 260 -31.04 6.59 10.98
N TYR A 261 -30.38 5.77 11.80
CA TYR A 261 -30.01 6.14 13.18
C TYR A 261 -29.33 7.52 13.24
N SER A 262 -28.64 7.92 12.17
CA SER A 262 -28.06 9.25 11.99
C SER A 262 -29.06 10.40 12.14
N SER A 263 -30.35 10.16 11.93
CA SER A 263 -31.44 11.13 12.10
C SER A 263 -31.97 11.21 13.53
N GLU A 264 -31.65 10.24 14.39
CA GLU A 264 -32.08 10.17 15.80
C GLU A 264 -30.99 10.66 16.79
N VAL A 265 -29.76 10.87 16.32
CA VAL A 265 -28.68 11.42 17.14
C VAL A 265 -28.86 12.93 17.29
N ASN A 266 -29.44 13.36 18.41
CA ASN A 266 -29.48 14.77 18.77
C ASN A 266 -28.08 15.19 19.25
N THR A 267 -27.31 15.90 18.42
CA THR A 267 -26.00 16.43 18.81
C THR A 267 -26.20 17.70 19.62
N ASN A 268 -25.99 17.64 20.93
CA ASN A 268 -25.96 18.85 21.77
C ASN A 268 -24.58 19.50 21.64
N GLU A 269 -24.52 20.84 21.60
CA GLU A 269 -23.25 21.58 21.52
C GLU A 269 -22.33 21.34 22.74
N GLU A 270 -22.90 20.99 23.90
CA GLU A 270 -22.14 20.66 25.11
C GLU A 270 -21.33 19.36 24.98
N ASP A 271 -21.69 18.44 24.09
CA ASP A 271 -20.93 17.20 23.84
C ASP A 271 -19.56 17.49 23.21
N TYR A 272 -19.40 18.66 22.59
CA TYR A 272 -18.15 19.13 22.00
C TYR A 272 -17.29 19.93 22.98
N GLU A 273 -17.79 20.21 24.19
CA GLU A 273 -17.02 20.89 25.22
C GLU A 273 -16.11 19.91 25.99
N ILE A 274 -14.84 20.28 26.10
CA ILE A 274 -13.84 19.46 26.80
C ILE A 274 -14.09 19.57 28.31
N THR A 275 -14.67 18.53 28.88
CA THR A 275 -14.80 18.36 30.34
C THR A 275 -13.45 18.22 31.04
N GLN A 276 -13.39 18.57 32.33
CA GLN A 276 -12.14 18.48 33.11
C GLN A 276 -11.58 17.06 33.17
N GLU A 277 -12.45 16.05 33.14
CA GLU A 277 -12.08 14.63 33.15
C GLU A 277 -11.43 14.20 31.84
N THR A 278 -12.00 14.60 30.70
CA THR A 278 -11.42 14.34 29.37
C THR A 278 -10.08 15.05 29.20
N ALA A 279 -9.93 16.28 29.73
CA ALA A 279 -8.66 17.00 29.75
C ALA A 279 -7.59 16.28 30.60
N MET A 280 -7.95 15.76 31.78
CA MET A 280 -7.04 14.97 32.62
C MET A 280 -6.65 13.64 31.94
N PHE A 281 -7.60 12.96 31.29
CA PHE A 281 -7.34 11.75 30.52
C PHE A 281 -6.36 12.02 29.37
N TYR A 282 -6.56 13.11 28.61
CA TYR A 282 -5.67 13.52 27.54
C TYR A 282 -4.25 13.86 28.04
N GLN A 283 -4.14 14.56 29.17
CA GLN A 283 -2.87 14.85 29.82
C GLN A 283 -2.13 13.56 30.22
N ASN A 284 -2.85 12.57 30.73
CA ASN A 284 -2.27 11.27 31.08
C ASN A 284 -1.76 10.54 29.83
N ILE A 285 -2.51 10.55 28.72
CA ILE A 285 -2.06 9.99 27.43
C ILE A 285 -0.77 10.67 26.95
N LEU A 286 -0.69 12.01 27.00
CA LEU A 286 0.51 12.75 26.60
C LEU A 286 1.70 12.41 27.50
N SER A 287 1.48 12.33 28.82
CA SER A 287 2.53 11.98 29.76
C SER A 287 3.03 10.55 29.59
N ALA A 288 2.15 9.60 29.25
CA ALA A 288 2.52 8.22 28.95
C ALA A 288 3.31 8.11 27.63
N LYS A 289 2.88 8.83 26.59
CA LYS A 289 3.61 8.92 25.31
C LYS A 289 5.01 9.53 25.49
N ALA A 290 5.14 10.54 26.35
CA ALA A 290 6.45 11.14 26.67
C ALA A 290 7.37 10.18 27.44
N LYS A 291 6.81 9.31 28.31
CA LYS A 291 7.57 8.31 29.09
C LYS A 291 7.93 7.05 28.29
N GLY A 292 7.22 6.75 27.20
CA GLY A 292 7.31 5.49 26.44
C GLY A 292 8.56 5.26 25.57
N TYR A 293 9.62 6.07 25.69
CA TYR A 293 10.87 5.88 24.94
C TYR A 293 11.93 5.01 25.63
N CYS A 294 11.65 4.45 26.81
CA CYS A 294 12.60 3.61 27.55
C CYS A 294 12.20 2.12 27.52
N ASN A 295 12.86 1.34 26.66
CA ASN A 295 13.20 -0.10 26.78
C ASN A 295 12.15 -1.20 27.08
N GLN A 296 10.83 -0.98 26.99
CA GLN A 296 9.81 -2.03 27.23
C GLN A 296 9.24 -2.77 25.99
N LYS A 297 9.81 -2.58 24.79
CA LYS A 297 9.16 -3.05 23.54
C LYS A 297 9.30 -4.55 23.26
N ILE A 298 10.39 -5.20 23.67
CA ILE A 298 10.74 -6.55 23.18
C ILE A 298 9.90 -7.65 23.86
N ASN A 299 9.74 -7.62 25.19
CA ASN A 299 8.98 -8.65 25.91
C ASN A 299 7.46 -8.55 25.70
N THR A 300 6.96 -7.38 25.30
CA THR A 300 5.53 -7.15 25.03
C THR A 300 5.14 -7.72 23.67
N GLN A 301 6.03 -7.66 22.67
CA GLN A 301 5.78 -8.15 21.32
C GLN A 301 5.55 -9.67 21.29
N GLN A 302 6.45 -10.44 21.90
CA GLN A 302 6.34 -11.91 21.94
C GLN A 302 5.07 -12.40 22.64
N LYS A 303 4.65 -11.75 23.73
CA LYS A 303 3.38 -12.08 24.41
C LYS A 303 2.17 -11.73 23.55
N THR A 304 2.20 -10.60 22.84
CA THR A 304 1.11 -10.16 21.97
C THR A 304 0.94 -11.09 20.78
N GLU A 305 2.04 -11.57 20.20
CA GLU A 305 2.04 -12.54 19.10
C GLU A 305 1.40 -13.87 19.51
N GLN A 306 1.76 -14.40 20.68
CA GLN A 306 1.16 -15.62 21.23
C GLN A 306 -0.34 -15.46 21.54
N GLU A 307 -0.74 -14.31 22.08
CA GLU A 307 -2.16 -14.02 22.33
C GLU A 307 -2.96 -13.88 21.04
N ASN A 308 -2.39 -13.26 19.99
CA ASN A 308 -3.08 -13.06 18.72
C ASN A 308 -3.41 -14.36 18.00
N ASN A 309 -2.55 -15.37 18.13
CA ASN A 309 -2.76 -16.70 17.56
C ASN A 309 -4.00 -17.41 18.13
N LEU A 310 -4.30 -17.20 19.42
CA LEU A 310 -5.45 -17.80 20.12
C LEU A 310 -6.71 -16.91 20.09
N ARG A 311 -6.62 -15.68 19.59
CA ARG A 311 -7.77 -14.78 19.49
C ARG A 311 -8.74 -15.24 18.41
N LYS A 312 -10.02 -15.02 18.68
CA LYS A 312 -11.11 -15.23 17.73
C LYS A 312 -11.25 -13.98 16.85
N TYR A 313 -11.27 -14.20 15.54
CA TYR A 313 -11.45 -13.21 14.50
C TYR A 313 -12.85 -13.36 13.90
N GLU A 314 -13.69 -12.33 14.01
CA GLU A 314 -14.98 -12.27 13.35
C GLU A 314 -14.80 -11.62 11.97
N VAL A 315 -14.97 -12.41 10.92
CA VAL A 315 -14.84 -11.95 9.54
C VAL A 315 -16.22 -11.81 8.91
N LYS A 316 -16.54 -10.59 8.49
CA LYS A 316 -17.77 -10.22 7.81
C LYS A 316 -17.54 -10.09 6.32
N PHE A 317 -18.13 -10.95 5.52
CA PHE A 317 -18.11 -10.90 4.07
C PHE A 317 -19.31 -10.12 3.54
N LYS A 318 -19.07 -9.04 2.81
CA LYS A 318 -20.08 -8.28 2.09
C LYS A 318 -20.18 -8.82 0.67
N LEU A 319 -21.33 -9.40 0.36
CA LEU A 319 -21.66 -9.89 -0.97
C LEU A 319 -22.19 -8.75 -1.86
N PRO A 320 -22.12 -8.89 -3.20
CA PRO A 320 -22.63 -7.87 -4.11
C PRO A 320 -24.16 -7.76 -4.10
N ASP A 321 -24.85 -8.78 -3.57
CA ASP A 321 -26.31 -8.79 -3.34
C ASP A 321 -26.71 -8.03 -2.04
N GLY A 322 -25.77 -7.29 -1.44
CA GLY A 322 -25.99 -6.56 -0.18
C GLY A 322 -26.04 -7.44 1.08
N MET A 323 -26.13 -8.77 0.92
CA MET A 323 -26.08 -9.72 2.03
C MET A 323 -24.71 -9.75 2.71
N GLN A 324 -24.70 -9.98 4.02
CA GLN A 324 -23.48 -10.07 4.81
C GLN A 324 -23.40 -11.44 5.48
N VAL A 325 -22.27 -12.12 5.33
CA VAL A 325 -22.00 -13.39 6.01
C VAL A 325 -20.94 -13.16 7.07
N ILE A 326 -21.22 -13.50 8.32
CA ILE A 326 -20.26 -13.43 9.42
C ILE A 326 -19.80 -14.84 9.75
N GLY A 327 -18.49 -15.06 9.67
CA GLY A 327 -17.82 -16.30 10.10
C GLY A 327 -16.84 -16.01 11.24
N THR A 328 -16.65 -16.99 12.11
CA THR A 328 -15.68 -16.95 13.21
C THR A 328 -14.46 -17.79 12.85
N PHE A 329 -13.28 -17.19 12.95
CA PHE A 329 -11.98 -17.75 12.56
C PHE A 329 -10.98 -17.60 13.71
N TYR A 330 -9.90 -18.38 13.68
CA TYR A 330 -8.80 -18.26 14.64
C TYR A 330 -7.58 -17.61 14.00
N GLY A 331 -6.71 -16.98 14.81
CA GLY A 331 -5.51 -16.28 14.31
C GLY A 331 -4.54 -17.18 13.53
N ASN A 332 -4.55 -18.49 13.82
CA ASN A 332 -3.69 -19.49 13.16
C ASN A 332 -4.19 -19.95 11.79
N GLU A 333 -5.42 -19.59 11.42
CA GLU A 333 -5.98 -19.99 10.13
C GLU A 333 -5.39 -19.16 9.00
N ASN A 334 -5.31 -19.74 7.81
CA ASN A 334 -4.78 -19.09 6.62
C ASN A 334 -5.87 -18.31 5.89
N VAL A 335 -5.47 -17.32 5.10
CA VAL A 335 -6.36 -16.62 4.17
C VAL A 335 -7.07 -17.58 3.22
N GLN A 336 -6.43 -18.70 2.84
CA GLN A 336 -7.07 -19.77 2.07
C GLN A 336 -8.37 -20.28 2.71
N ALA A 337 -8.40 -20.44 4.03
CA ALA A 337 -9.58 -20.91 4.75
C ALA A 337 -10.78 -19.96 4.61
N LEU A 338 -10.54 -18.66 4.36
CA LEU A 338 -11.58 -17.68 4.07
C LEU A 338 -12.17 -17.88 2.66
N TYR A 339 -11.32 -18.17 1.67
CA TYR A 339 -11.74 -18.48 0.31
C TYR A 339 -12.51 -19.81 0.26
N ASP A 340 -12.01 -20.84 0.94
CA ASP A 340 -12.68 -22.14 1.04
C ASP A 340 -14.04 -22.02 1.75
N PHE A 341 -14.11 -21.22 2.82
CA PHE A 341 -15.35 -20.93 3.54
C PHE A 341 -16.39 -20.26 2.64
N ILE A 342 -16.00 -19.22 1.89
CA ILE A 342 -16.92 -18.58 0.95
C ILE A 342 -17.32 -19.57 -0.13
N LYS A 343 -16.38 -20.25 -0.79
CA LYS A 343 -16.63 -21.22 -1.85
C LYS A 343 -17.65 -22.28 -1.42
N HIS A 344 -17.60 -22.74 -0.17
CA HIS A 344 -18.55 -23.69 0.38
C HIS A 344 -19.97 -23.12 0.56
N ILE A 345 -20.11 -21.83 0.87
CA ILE A 345 -21.40 -21.16 1.11
C ILE A 345 -22.09 -20.75 -0.22
N MET A 346 -21.36 -20.69 -1.34
CA MET A 346 -21.89 -20.29 -2.65
C MET A 346 -22.47 -21.47 -3.45
N HIS A 347 -23.47 -21.20 -4.29
CA HIS A 347 -23.96 -22.17 -5.29
C HIS A 347 -22.96 -22.38 -6.44
N TYR A 348 -22.29 -21.31 -6.88
CA TYR A 348 -21.35 -21.30 -8.01
C TYR A 348 -19.90 -21.40 -7.52
N SER A 349 -19.55 -22.56 -6.95
CA SER A 349 -18.22 -22.87 -6.40
C SER A 349 -17.09 -22.80 -7.46
N GLU A 350 -17.41 -22.99 -8.74
CA GLU A 350 -16.42 -23.11 -9.82
C GLU A 350 -16.04 -21.78 -10.49
N GLU A 351 -16.68 -20.67 -10.13
CA GLU A 351 -16.41 -19.38 -10.76
C GLU A 351 -15.32 -18.56 -10.03
N PRO A 352 -14.44 -17.86 -10.77
CA PRO A 352 -13.37 -17.10 -10.16
C PRO A 352 -13.87 -15.80 -9.50
N PHE A 353 -13.47 -15.58 -8.24
CA PHE A 353 -13.81 -14.40 -7.47
C PHE A 353 -12.61 -13.87 -6.67
N CYS A 354 -12.67 -12.60 -6.28
CA CYS A 354 -11.63 -11.95 -5.50
C CYS A 354 -12.21 -11.33 -4.23
N LEU A 355 -11.43 -11.39 -3.15
CA LEU A 355 -11.74 -10.76 -1.87
C LEU A 355 -10.85 -9.56 -1.63
N TYR A 356 -11.43 -8.45 -1.15
CA TYR A 356 -10.67 -7.23 -0.87
C TYR A 356 -11.19 -6.44 0.33
N ILE A 357 -10.32 -5.59 0.90
CA ILE A 357 -10.62 -4.71 2.06
C ILE A 357 -10.51 -3.25 1.61
N THR A 358 -11.35 -2.36 2.12
CA THR A 358 -11.33 -0.90 1.85
C THR A 358 -11.42 -0.08 3.15
N PRO A 359 -10.91 1.18 3.22
CA PRO A 359 -10.20 1.96 2.19
C PRO A 359 -8.67 2.06 2.45
N PRO A 360 -7.75 2.01 1.45
CA PRO A 360 -7.89 1.80 -0.01
C PRO A 360 -8.11 0.30 -0.37
N PRO A 361 -8.57 -0.03 -1.59
CA PRO A 361 -8.83 -1.42 -1.99
C PRO A 361 -7.54 -2.25 -1.99
N LYS A 362 -7.45 -3.22 -1.09
CA LYS A 362 -6.37 -4.21 -1.00
C LYS A 362 -6.92 -5.60 -1.25
N TYR A 363 -6.46 -6.26 -2.30
CA TYR A 363 -6.87 -7.63 -2.64
C TYR A 363 -6.09 -8.66 -1.83
N LEU A 364 -6.79 -9.67 -1.33
CA LEU A 364 -6.22 -10.78 -0.58
C LEU A 364 -5.64 -11.82 -1.55
N LEU A 365 -4.43 -11.56 -2.06
CA LEU A 365 -3.76 -12.42 -3.06
C LEU A 365 -2.86 -13.49 -2.43
N ASN A 366 -2.41 -13.28 -1.19
CA ASN A 366 -1.48 -14.18 -0.50
C ASN A 366 -2.27 -15.21 0.33
N MET A 367 -2.36 -16.44 -0.17
CA MET A 367 -3.17 -17.51 0.47
C MET A 367 -2.50 -18.16 1.69
N GLU A 368 -1.17 -18.11 1.76
CA GLU A 368 -0.35 -18.80 2.78
C GLU A 368 -0.19 -18.00 4.08
N VAL A 369 -0.67 -16.75 4.13
CA VAL A 369 -0.50 -15.90 5.32
C VAL A 369 -1.59 -16.20 6.35
N THR A 370 -1.20 -16.29 7.61
CA THR A 370 -2.12 -16.46 8.75
C THR A 370 -2.85 -15.16 9.06
N LEU A 371 -4.10 -15.24 9.54
CA LEU A 371 -4.90 -14.07 9.93
C LEU A 371 -4.21 -13.22 11.01
N ALA A 372 -3.46 -13.81 11.94
CA ALA A 372 -2.74 -13.08 12.98
C ALA A 372 -1.51 -12.32 12.47
N SER A 373 -0.83 -12.84 11.45
CA SER A 373 0.38 -12.22 10.88
C SER A 373 0.04 -11.08 9.91
N ASP A 374 -1.15 -11.10 9.32
CA ASP A 374 -1.54 -10.10 8.33
C ASP A 374 -2.00 -8.80 9.02
N PRO A 375 -1.38 -7.63 8.71
CA PRO A 375 -1.74 -6.36 9.34
C PRO A 375 -3.12 -5.84 8.91
N ASN A 376 -3.77 -6.48 7.94
CA ASN A 376 -5.07 -6.09 7.44
C ASN A 376 -6.23 -6.75 8.21
N PHE A 377 -5.96 -7.76 9.05
CA PHE A 377 -6.97 -8.42 9.86
C PHE A 377 -6.88 -7.97 11.32
N SER A 378 -8.03 -7.62 11.87
CA SER A 378 -8.24 -7.34 13.29
C SER A 378 -9.31 -8.28 13.85
N THR A 379 -9.58 -8.21 15.15
CA THR A 379 -10.58 -9.03 15.85
C THR A 379 -11.95 -9.01 15.16
N LYS A 380 -12.31 -7.89 14.51
CA LYS A 380 -13.44 -7.81 13.58
C LYS A 380 -12.97 -7.21 12.27
N THR A 381 -13.18 -7.94 11.17
CA THR A 381 -12.74 -7.49 9.84
C THR A 381 -13.87 -7.60 8.83
N THR A 382 -14.04 -6.57 7.99
CA THR A 382 -15.00 -6.60 6.87
C THR A 382 -14.27 -6.80 5.56
N ILE A 383 -14.65 -7.83 4.83
CA ILE A 383 -14.12 -8.18 3.52
C ILE A 383 -15.23 -8.00 2.50
N ILE A 384 -14.91 -7.43 1.36
CA ILE A 384 -15.83 -7.23 0.25
C ILE A 384 -15.54 -8.28 -0.81
N PHE A 385 -16.58 -8.96 -1.25
CA PHE A 385 -16.54 -9.93 -2.33
C PHE A 385 -16.76 -9.23 -3.68
N LYS A 386 -16.00 -9.64 -4.69
CA LYS A 386 -16.19 -9.19 -6.07
C LYS A 386 -15.91 -10.31 -7.06
N TRP A 387 -16.83 -10.49 -8.01
CA TRP A 387 -16.65 -11.37 -9.16
C TRP A 387 -15.53 -10.88 -10.07
N GLU A 388 -14.71 -11.82 -10.58
CA GLU A 388 -13.69 -11.50 -11.57
C GLU A 388 -14.33 -11.23 -12.95
N LYS A 389 -13.60 -10.53 -13.84
CA LYS A 389 -14.11 -10.15 -15.16
C LYS A 389 -14.41 -11.36 -16.08
N ASN A 390 -13.84 -12.52 -15.76
CA ASN A 390 -14.03 -13.78 -16.48
C ASN A 390 -15.26 -14.58 -15.99
N ALA A 391 -15.97 -14.10 -14.96
CA ALA A 391 -17.17 -14.75 -14.44
C ALA A 391 -18.37 -14.59 -15.39
N GLN A 392 -19.25 -15.59 -15.42
CA GLN A 392 -20.33 -15.65 -16.41
C GLN A 392 -21.47 -14.67 -16.07
N SER A 393 -22.10 -14.08 -17.08
CA SER A 393 -23.08 -13.00 -16.90
C SER A 393 -24.33 -13.39 -16.10
N TYR A 394 -24.69 -14.67 -16.02
CA TYR A 394 -25.84 -15.14 -15.24
C TYR A 394 -25.60 -15.13 -13.72
N VAL A 395 -24.35 -15.15 -13.25
CA VAL A 395 -24.06 -15.13 -11.80
C VAL A 395 -24.30 -13.77 -11.18
N LYS A 396 -24.32 -12.71 -12.01
CA LYS A 396 -24.66 -11.35 -11.58
C LYS A 396 -26.15 -11.16 -11.31
N THR A 397 -27.01 -12.07 -11.79
CA THR A 397 -28.47 -11.95 -11.70
C THR A 397 -29.12 -12.92 -10.72
N HIS A 398 -28.42 -13.97 -10.29
CA HIS A 398 -28.95 -15.00 -9.39
C HIS A 398 -28.42 -14.85 -7.97
N SER A 399 -29.17 -15.33 -6.97
CA SER A 399 -28.74 -15.26 -5.58
C SER A 399 -27.51 -16.14 -5.35
N ILE A 400 -26.51 -15.54 -4.72
CA ILE A 400 -25.13 -16.05 -4.67
C ILE A 400 -24.97 -17.13 -3.58
N LEU A 401 -25.86 -17.14 -2.58
CA LEU A 401 -25.82 -18.01 -1.41
C LEU A 401 -26.62 -19.30 -1.61
N LYS A 402 -26.11 -20.43 -1.08
CA LYS A 402 -26.88 -21.69 -1.00
C LYS A 402 -28.20 -21.51 -0.25
N ASP A 403 -29.26 -22.15 -0.73
CA ASP A 403 -30.63 -22.05 -0.19
C ASP A 403 -30.73 -22.41 1.30
N ILE A 404 -29.83 -23.28 1.78
CA ILE A 404 -29.73 -23.69 3.19
C ILE A 404 -29.40 -22.48 4.11
N TYR A 405 -28.57 -21.55 3.64
CA TYR A 405 -28.16 -20.36 4.41
C TYR A 405 -29.12 -19.17 4.21
N LEU A 406 -29.94 -19.21 3.16
CA LEU A 406 -31.04 -18.26 2.98
C LEU A 406 -32.16 -18.46 4.01
N ASN A 407 -32.28 -19.66 4.59
CA ASN A 407 -33.26 -19.98 5.64
C ASN A 407 -32.77 -19.67 7.07
N LEU A 408 -31.46 -19.47 7.27
CA LEU A 408 -30.84 -19.05 8.55
C LEU A 408 -30.77 -17.52 8.70
N LYS A 409 -31.43 -16.78 7.82
CA LYS A 409 -31.47 -15.31 7.86
C LYS A 409 -31.99 -14.86 9.21
N THR A 410 -31.18 -14.07 9.90
CA THR A 410 -31.62 -13.32 11.07
C THR A 410 -31.70 -11.86 10.64
N ASP A 411 -32.86 -11.24 10.83
CA ASP A 411 -32.96 -9.79 10.69
C ASP A 411 -32.06 -9.14 11.74
N MET A 412 -31.32 -8.11 11.35
CA MET A 412 -30.51 -7.34 12.29
C MET A 412 -31.41 -6.86 13.43
N PRO A 413 -31.12 -7.17 14.70
CA PRO A 413 -31.95 -6.70 15.79
C PRO A 413 -31.91 -5.17 15.85
N THR A 414 -33.07 -4.53 15.61
CA THR A 414 -33.27 -3.08 15.66
C THR A 414 -33.52 -2.56 17.08
N ASN A 415 -33.42 -3.40 18.12
CA ASN A 415 -33.58 -2.95 19.52
C ASN A 415 -32.25 -3.10 20.28
N ILE A 416 -31.55 -1.98 20.42
CA ILE A 416 -30.85 -1.70 21.68
C ILE A 416 -31.80 -0.76 22.42
N GLU A 417 -32.69 -1.33 23.26
CA GLU A 417 -33.17 -0.56 24.39
C GLU A 417 -31.93 -0.24 25.23
N CYS A 418 -31.54 1.03 25.25
CA CYS A 418 -30.74 1.55 26.35
C CYS A 418 -31.59 1.38 27.61
N GLN A 419 -31.46 0.23 28.27
CA GLN A 419 -31.93 0.09 29.62
C GLN A 419 -31.07 1.02 30.46
N GLU A 420 -31.69 2.09 30.95
CA GLU A 420 -31.17 2.88 32.04
C GLU A 420 -30.82 1.93 33.18
N ASP A 421 -29.54 1.78 33.48
CA ASP A 421 -29.06 1.07 34.66
C ASP A 421 -29.58 1.80 35.91
N LYS A 422 -30.74 1.35 36.39
CA LYS A 422 -31.15 1.55 37.77
C LYS A 422 -30.21 0.74 38.65
N GLN A 423 -29.62 1.47 39.59
CA GLN A 423 -28.85 1.01 40.73
C GLN A 423 -29.29 -0.38 41.23
N ASP A 424 -28.34 -1.30 41.37
CA ASP A 424 -28.45 -2.30 42.43
C ASP A 424 -27.10 -2.58 43.10
N LYS A 425 -27.12 -2.46 44.42
CA LYS A 425 -26.03 -2.76 45.36
C LYS A 425 -26.00 -4.27 45.61
N ARG A 426 -24.86 -4.93 45.41
CA ARG A 426 -24.36 -6.10 46.18
C ARG A 426 -22.84 -6.08 46.06
N GLU A 427 -22.12 -5.53 47.05
CA GLU A 427 -21.51 -6.27 48.16
C GLU A 427 -20.89 -7.61 47.74
N ASP A 428 -19.59 -7.60 47.50
CA ASP A 428 -18.72 -8.74 47.81
C ASP A 428 -17.64 -8.26 48.78
N THR A 429 -17.80 -8.70 50.02
CA THR A 429 -16.86 -8.58 51.12
C THR A 429 -15.91 -9.77 51.09
N LEU A 430 -14.60 -9.54 51.05
CA LEU A 430 -13.61 -10.44 51.66
C LEU A 430 -12.59 -9.61 52.47
N THR A 431 -12.98 -9.43 53.72
CA THR A 431 -12.23 -9.35 54.98
C THR A 431 -10.70 -9.50 54.92
N VAL A 432 -9.97 -8.47 55.36
CA VAL A 432 -8.79 -8.63 56.24
C VAL A 432 -8.77 -7.51 57.29
N LEU A 433 -9.14 -7.95 58.50
CA LEU A 433 -8.76 -7.54 59.86
C LEU A 433 -8.07 -6.18 60.10
N THR A 434 -8.75 -5.40 60.95
CA THR A 434 -8.30 -4.24 61.71
C THR A 434 -7.32 -4.61 62.83
N SER A 435 -6.29 -3.78 63.01
CA SER A 435 -5.67 -3.51 64.32
C SER A 435 -5.25 -2.05 64.39
N GLN A 436 -5.73 -1.36 65.44
CA GLN A 436 -5.59 0.07 65.69
C GLN A 436 -4.27 0.44 66.41
N SER A 437 -4.06 1.76 66.50
CA SER A 437 -3.03 2.56 67.23
C SER A 437 -1.79 2.90 66.39
N SER A 438 -1.28 4.13 66.28
CA SER A 438 -1.51 5.39 67.01
C SER A 438 -0.96 6.60 66.22
N SER A 439 -1.69 7.72 66.28
CA SER A 439 -1.24 9.14 66.24
C SER A 439 -0.03 9.56 65.38
N SER A 440 -0.24 10.45 64.40
CA SER A 440 0.34 11.81 64.41
C SER A 440 -0.12 12.64 63.20
N LEU A 441 -0.30 13.94 63.44
CA LEU A 441 -0.82 14.95 62.53
C LEU A 441 0.02 15.09 61.24
N ASN A 442 -0.61 15.34 60.08
CA ASN A 442 -0.52 16.64 59.39
C ASN A 442 -1.18 16.67 57.98
N LYS A 443 -2.04 17.70 57.82
CA LYS A 443 -2.41 18.47 56.62
C LYS A 443 -2.89 17.73 55.35
N SER A 444 -4.19 17.88 55.10
CA SER A 444 -4.85 17.75 53.80
C SER A 444 -4.13 18.54 52.70
N SER A 445 -3.65 17.85 51.66
CA SER A 445 -3.31 18.49 50.39
C SER A 445 -4.38 18.15 49.37
N SER A 446 -5.19 19.16 49.04
CA SER A 446 -6.10 19.16 47.90
C SER A 446 -5.31 18.88 46.62
N LYS A 447 -5.90 18.07 45.73
CA LYS A 447 -5.37 17.79 44.38
C LYS A 447 -5.03 19.15 43.72
N LYS A 448 -3.73 19.43 43.55
CA LYS A 448 -3.22 20.69 43.01
C LYS A 448 -3.58 20.77 41.52
N ILE A 449 -4.67 21.46 41.23
CA ILE A 449 -5.01 21.93 39.88
C ILE A 449 -4.03 23.06 39.55
N PRO A 450 -3.23 22.96 38.47
CA PRO A 450 -2.32 24.02 38.10
C PRO A 450 -3.11 25.25 37.63
N LYS A 451 -2.65 26.45 38.02
CA LYS A 451 -3.37 27.73 37.86
C LYS A 451 -3.80 28.06 36.42
N TRP A 452 -3.17 27.46 35.40
CA TRP A 452 -3.45 27.70 33.99
C TRP A 452 -4.63 26.89 33.42
N LEU A 453 -5.19 25.94 34.17
CA LEU A 453 -6.31 25.07 33.73
C LEU A 453 -7.67 25.46 34.33
N LYS A 454 -7.81 26.67 34.88
CA LYS A 454 -9.12 27.18 35.31
C LYS A 454 -9.82 27.81 34.12
N LEU A 455 -10.61 27.03 33.39
CA LEU A 455 -11.53 27.56 32.39
C LEU A 455 -12.60 28.37 33.13
N SER A 456 -12.68 29.67 32.86
CA SER A 456 -13.76 30.52 33.37
C SER A 456 -15.07 30.10 32.73
N LYS A 457 -16.11 29.95 33.56
CA LYS A 457 -17.50 29.77 33.13
C LYS A 457 -17.93 30.80 32.09
#